data_AF-A0AAE3R846-F1
#
_entry.id   AF-A0AAE3R846-F1
#
_cell.length_a   1.000
_cell.length_b   1.000
_cell.length_c   1.000
_cell.angle_alpha   90.00
_cell.angle_beta   90.00
_cell.angle_gamma   90.00
#
_symmetry.space_group_name_H-M   'P 1'
#
loop_
_entity.id
_entity.type
_entity.pdbx_description
1 polymer ?
#
loop_
_entity_poly.entity_id
_entity_poly.type
_entity_poly.pdbx_seq_one_letter_code
_entity_poly.pdbx_strand_id
1 'polypeptide(L)'
;MNTETRKLDREEADKISKSIQELEETIYKPLNWPLIIGLVIVITLSAIHIYYYHKSNWALPSMCVVAYCPIWIWVLIENKYKGRKKKIELLESWKAVQQSQVARVNKIQAKRVVTFEEYEDEGVLYLIEDIEGKCFYLWDEQYLIPEEGSFPCETFEVYQDDVLIYSMETKVRCQSEKMKAITVSGKEKWKYFGDRGFPGEFEPEPKGLDGILDEIRTVLVK
;
A
#
# COMPACT_ATOMS: atom_id res chain seq x y z
N MET A 1 12.77 21.15 1.78
CA MET A 1 12.71 20.32 3.00
C MET A 1 14.09 19.72 3.23
N ASN A 2 14.53 19.60 4.48
CA ASN A 2 15.83 19.02 4.79
C ASN A 2 15.67 17.50 4.94
N THR A 3 16.29 16.75 4.03
CA THR A 3 16.37 15.30 4.15
C THR A 3 17.49 14.93 5.11
N GLU A 4 17.16 14.15 6.12
CA GLU A 4 18.09 13.64 7.11
C GLU A 4 18.18 12.12 7.03
N THR A 5 19.37 11.61 7.34
CA THR A 5 19.57 10.18 7.58
C THR A 5 19.59 9.91 9.07
N ARG A 6 18.79 8.96 9.55
CA ARG A 6 18.88 8.47 10.92
C ARG A 6 18.96 6.96 10.96
N LYS A 7 19.37 6.43 12.12
CA LYS A 7 19.31 4.98 12.36
C LYS A 7 17.85 4.55 12.50
N LEU A 8 17.53 3.36 12.00
CA LEU A 8 16.28 2.68 12.32
C LEU A 8 16.20 2.44 13.82
N ASP A 9 15.01 2.63 14.38
CA ASP A 9 14.77 2.22 15.74
C ASP A 9 14.49 0.71 15.82
N ARG A 10 14.28 0.22 17.04
CA ARG A 10 14.03 -1.20 17.27
C ARG A 10 12.70 -1.66 16.69
N GLU A 11 11.65 -0.85 16.79
CA GLU A 11 10.30 -1.23 16.34
C GLU A 11 10.22 -1.31 14.82
N GLU A 12 10.83 -0.36 14.11
CA GLU A 12 11.01 -0.34 12.66
C GLU A 12 11.84 -1.53 12.20
N ALA A 13 12.97 -1.78 12.86
CA ALA A 13 13.81 -2.93 12.53
C ALA A 13 13.06 -4.26 12.73
N ASP A 14 12.28 -4.38 13.80
CA ASP A 14 11.46 -5.57 14.08
C ASP A 14 10.34 -5.73 13.03
N LYS A 15 9.66 -4.64 12.65
CA LYS A 15 8.64 -4.65 11.58
C LYS A 15 9.22 -5.09 10.24
N ILE A 16 10.34 -4.49 9.82
CA ILE A 16 11.02 -4.87 8.57
C ILE A 16 11.43 -6.33 8.61
N SER A 17 11.96 -6.80 9.75
CA SER A 17 12.35 -8.21 9.92
C SER A 17 11.17 -9.16 9.77
N LYS A 18 10.00 -8.80 10.33
CA LYS A 18 8.76 -9.56 10.18
C LYS A 18 8.30 -9.59 8.72
N SER A 19 8.27 -8.45 8.04
CA SER A 19 7.89 -8.36 6.63
C SER A 19 8.83 -9.18 5.74
N ILE A 20 10.14 -9.14 6.01
CA ILE A 20 11.14 -9.99 5.35
C ILE A 20 10.79 -11.47 5.54
N GLN A 21 10.51 -11.91 6.78
CA GLN A 21 10.16 -13.30 7.06
C GLN A 21 8.88 -13.73 6.32
N GLU A 22 7.83 -12.92 6.34
CA GLU A 22 6.57 -13.21 5.65
C GLU A 22 6.76 -13.33 4.13
N LEU A 23 7.61 -12.46 3.56
CA LEU A 23 7.95 -12.50 2.15
C LEU A 23 8.81 -13.73 1.80
N GLU A 24 9.77 -14.08 2.64
CA GLU A 24 10.57 -15.31 2.51
C GLU A 24 9.69 -16.55 2.55
N GLU A 25 8.78 -16.64 3.52
CA GLU A 25 7.82 -17.73 3.60
C GLU A 25 6.99 -17.81 2.32
N THR A 26 6.50 -16.68 1.81
CA THR A 26 5.74 -16.65 0.55
C THR A 26 6.55 -17.13 -0.65
N ILE A 27 7.83 -16.74 -0.75
CA ILE A 27 8.73 -17.10 -1.86
C ILE A 27 9.15 -18.57 -1.76
N TYR A 28 9.63 -19.01 -0.60
CA TYR A 28 10.29 -20.30 -0.40
C TYR A 28 9.36 -21.42 0.05
N LYS A 29 8.13 -21.13 0.48
CA LYS A 29 7.14 -22.17 0.81
C LYS A 29 6.96 -23.11 -0.39
N PRO A 30 7.23 -24.42 -0.22
CA PRO A 30 7.12 -25.36 -1.33
C PRO A 30 5.68 -25.44 -1.80
N LEU A 31 5.52 -25.81 -3.07
CA LEU A 31 4.20 -26.13 -3.62
C LEU A 31 3.62 -27.30 -2.83
N ASN A 32 2.30 -27.29 -2.59
CA ASN A 32 1.62 -28.39 -1.91
C ASN A 32 1.50 -29.59 -2.86
N TRP A 33 2.62 -30.30 -3.06
CA TRP A 33 2.70 -31.48 -3.91
C TRP A 33 1.68 -32.57 -3.53
N PRO A 34 1.43 -32.88 -2.24
CA PRO A 34 0.36 -33.81 -1.87
C PRO A 34 -1.01 -33.43 -2.45
N LEU A 35 -1.38 -32.15 -2.42
CA LEU A 35 -2.63 -31.67 -3.02
C LEU A 35 -2.65 -31.89 -4.55
N ILE A 36 -1.57 -31.55 -5.24
CA ILE A 36 -1.47 -31.70 -6.70
C ILE A 36 -1.52 -33.17 -7.11
N ILE A 37 -0.77 -34.03 -6.41
CA ILE A 37 -0.80 -35.48 -6.64
C ILE A 37 -2.21 -36.03 -6.40
N GLY A 38 -2.86 -35.59 -5.32
CA GLY A 38 -4.26 -35.94 -5.04
C GLY A 38 -5.20 -35.55 -6.18
N LEU A 39 -5.08 -34.34 -6.73
CA LEU A 39 -5.87 -33.89 -7.88
C LEU A 39 -5.60 -34.73 -9.14
N VAL A 40 -4.34 -35.10 -9.40
CA VAL A 40 -3.98 -35.98 -10.53
C VAL A 40 -4.60 -37.37 -10.38
N ILE A 41 -4.61 -37.94 -9.17
CA ILE A 41 -5.27 -39.21 -8.89
C ILE A 41 -6.78 -39.09 -9.14
N VAL A 42 -7.41 -38.02 -8.66
CA VAL A 42 -8.85 -37.77 -8.85
C VAL A 42 -9.21 -37.61 -10.33
N ILE A 43 -8.39 -36.90 -11.11
CA ILE A 43 -8.54 -36.79 -12.57
C ILE A 43 -8.46 -38.17 -13.22
N THR A 44 -7.47 -38.98 -12.83
CA THR A 44 -7.24 -40.32 -13.40
C THR A 44 -8.42 -41.25 -13.11
N LEU A 45 -8.89 -41.29 -11.87
CA LEU A 45 -10.07 -42.07 -11.47
C LEU A 45 -11.33 -41.60 -12.20
N SER A 46 -11.49 -40.29 -12.37
CA SER A 46 -12.61 -39.71 -13.13
C SER A 46 -12.56 -40.09 -14.61
N ALA A 47 -11.37 -40.09 -15.22
CA ALA A 47 -11.19 -40.55 -16.60
C ALA A 47 -11.52 -42.04 -16.77
N ILE A 48 -11.09 -42.88 -15.82
CA ILE A 48 -11.45 -44.31 -15.79
C ILE A 48 -12.97 -44.47 -15.66
N HIS A 49 -13.61 -43.70 -14.77
CA HIS A 49 -15.06 -43.72 -14.61
C HIS A 49 -15.80 -43.33 -15.90
N ILE A 50 -15.37 -42.27 -16.59
CA ILE A 50 -15.92 -41.87 -17.89
C ILE A 50 -15.79 -43.01 -18.90
N TYR A 51 -14.62 -43.66 -18.98
CA TYR A 51 -14.39 -44.74 -19.94
C TYR A 51 -15.43 -45.86 -19.82
N TYR A 52 -15.71 -46.32 -18.59
CA TYR A 52 -16.69 -47.39 -18.35
C TYR A 52 -18.15 -46.92 -18.45
N TYR A 53 -18.45 -45.68 -18.09
CA TYR A 53 -19.82 -45.18 -17.94
C TYR A 53 -20.20 -44.07 -18.93
N HIS A 54 -19.49 -43.88 -20.04
CA HIS A 54 -19.67 -42.75 -20.97
C HIS A 54 -21.10 -42.57 -21.52
N LYS A 55 -21.92 -43.63 -21.57
CA LYS A 55 -23.32 -43.56 -22.02
C LYS A 55 -24.30 -43.15 -20.92
N SER A 56 -23.85 -43.10 -19.68
CA SER A 56 -24.64 -42.79 -18.51
C SER A 56 -24.50 -41.31 -18.16
N ASN A 57 -25.61 -40.67 -17.76
CA ASN A 57 -25.58 -39.29 -17.23
C ASN A 57 -24.71 -39.17 -15.97
N TRP A 58 -24.42 -40.28 -15.30
CA TRP A 58 -23.50 -40.33 -14.15
C TRP A 58 -22.04 -40.03 -14.53
N ALA A 59 -21.66 -40.06 -15.81
CA ALA A 59 -20.33 -39.65 -16.25
C ALA A 59 -20.12 -38.11 -16.24
N LEU A 60 -21.20 -37.32 -16.21
CA LEU A 60 -21.15 -35.87 -16.34
C LEU A 60 -20.32 -35.18 -15.22
N PRO A 61 -20.47 -35.52 -13.93
CA PRO A 61 -19.60 -34.98 -12.88
C PRO A 61 -18.12 -35.29 -13.11
N SER A 62 -17.79 -36.51 -13.55
CA SER A 62 -16.41 -36.90 -13.86
C SER A 62 -15.85 -36.11 -15.04
N MET A 63 -16.67 -35.81 -16.06
CA MET A 63 -16.27 -34.96 -17.18
C MET A 63 -15.93 -33.54 -16.70
N CYS A 64 -16.72 -32.97 -15.78
CA CYS A 64 -16.41 -31.67 -15.18
C CYS A 64 -15.08 -31.69 -14.41
N VAL A 65 -14.82 -32.73 -13.61
CA VAL A 65 -13.56 -32.90 -12.87
C VAL A 65 -12.36 -32.94 -13.82
N VAL A 66 -12.44 -33.76 -14.87
CA VAL A 66 -11.37 -33.89 -15.87
C VAL A 66 -11.15 -32.58 -16.64
N ALA A 67 -12.20 -31.79 -16.86
CA ALA A 67 -12.09 -30.49 -17.54
C ALA A 67 -11.48 -29.39 -16.63
N TYR A 68 -11.95 -29.25 -15.40
CA TYR A 68 -11.59 -28.11 -14.53
C TYR A 68 -10.35 -28.34 -13.67
N CYS A 69 -10.09 -29.57 -13.21
CA CYS A 69 -8.95 -29.82 -12.31
C CYS A 69 -7.58 -29.52 -12.94
N PRO A 70 -7.31 -29.80 -14.23
CA PRO A 70 -6.06 -29.36 -14.88
C PRO A 70 -5.87 -27.84 -14.87
N ILE A 71 -6.95 -27.08 -15.08
CA ILE A 71 -6.93 -25.61 -15.03
C ILE A 71 -6.59 -25.16 -13.61
N TRP A 72 -7.20 -25.76 -12.58
CA TRP A 72 -6.87 -25.46 -11.18
C TRP A 72 -5.41 -25.79 -10.83
N ILE A 73 -4.88 -26.93 -11.27
CA ILE A 73 -3.46 -27.27 -11.08
C ILE A 73 -2.57 -26.22 -11.74
N TRP A 74 -2.89 -25.83 -12.98
CA TRP A 74 -2.15 -24.79 -13.68
C TRP A 74 -2.19 -23.45 -12.93
N VAL A 75 -3.36 -22.99 -12.47
CA VAL A 75 -3.51 -21.75 -11.68
C VAL A 75 -2.71 -21.82 -10.37
N LEU A 76 -2.70 -22.96 -9.67
CA LEU A 76 -1.91 -23.13 -8.44
C LEU A 76 -0.40 -23.00 -8.70
N ILE A 77 0.08 -23.59 -9.81
CA ILE A 77 1.48 -23.48 -10.23
C ILE A 77 1.78 -22.05 -10.69
N GLU A 78 0.95 -21.48 -11.56
CA GLU A 78 1.16 -20.13 -12.10
C GLU A 78 1.21 -19.11 -10.98
N ASN A 79 0.23 -19.09 -10.06
CA ASN A 79 0.20 -18.15 -8.94
C ASN A 79 1.43 -18.27 -8.03
N LYS A 80 2.05 -19.47 -7.94
CA LYS A 80 3.28 -19.66 -7.17
C LYS A 80 4.51 -19.04 -7.84
N TYR A 81 4.63 -19.16 -9.16
CA TYR A 81 5.84 -18.71 -9.88
C TYR A 81 5.70 -17.31 -10.50
N LYS A 82 4.48 -16.86 -10.74
CA LYS A 82 4.18 -15.53 -11.28
C LYS A 82 4.68 -14.46 -10.32
N GLY A 83 5.47 -13.54 -10.85
CA GLY A 83 6.05 -12.45 -10.07
C GLY A 83 7.13 -12.87 -9.07
N ARG A 84 7.58 -14.14 -9.05
CA ARG A 84 8.62 -14.60 -8.10
C ARG A 84 9.91 -13.79 -8.22
N LYS A 85 10.34 -13.46 -9.44
CA LYS A 85 11.53 -12.62 -9.67
C LYS A 85 11.39 -11.25 -8.99
N LYS A 86 10.26 -10.56 -9.21
CA LYS A 86 9.97 -9.27 -8.57
C LYS A 86 9.94 -9.37 -7.04
N LYS A 87 9.37 -10.45 -6.49
CA LYS A 87 9.37 -10.70 -5.05
C LYS A 87 10.78 -10.92 -4.48
N ILE A 88 11.66 -11.60 -5.22
CA ILE A 88 13.06 -11.78 -4.83
C ILE A 88 13.81 -10.45 -4.86
N GLU A 89 13.64 -9.65 -5.91
CA GLU A 89 14.23 -8.30 -6.00
C GLU A 89 13.75 -7.41 -4.84
N LEU A 90 12.45 -7.46 -4.52
CA LEU A 90 11.89 -6.76 -3.36
C LEU A 90 12.51 -7.26 -2.04
N LEU A 91 12.61 -8.58 -1.85
CA LEU A 91 13.24 -9.16 -0.67
C LEU A 91 14.69 -8.72 -0.50
N GLU A 92 15.46 -8.68 -1.59
CA GLU A 92 16.85 -8.20 -1.58
C GLU A 92 16.92 -6.73 -1.20
N SER A 93 16.01 -5.89 -1.72
CA SER A 93 15.92 -4.49 -1.33
C SER A 93 15.59 -4.30 0.16
N TRP A 94 14.66 -5.10 0.70
CA TRP A 94 14.30 -5.06 2.13
C TRP A 94 15.47 -5.49 3.02
N LYS A 95 16.19 -6.54 2.62
CA LYS A 95 17.41 -6.98 3.30
C LYS A 95 18.51 -5.93 3.25
N ALA A 96 18.67 -5.22 2.14
CA ALA A 96 19.64 -4.13 2.04
C ALA A 96 19.32 -3.00 3.02
N VAL A 97 18.05 -2.61 3.15
CA VAL A 97 17.59 -1.63 4.15
C VAL A 97 17.86 -2.14 5.57
N GLN A 98 17.48 -3.39 5.87
CA GLN A 98 17.72 -4.03 7.17
C GLN A 98 19.22 -4.09 7.50
N GLN A 99 20.10 -4.35 6.54
CA GLN A 99 21.56 -4.35 6.76
C GLN A 99 22.12 -2.95 6.98
N SER A 100 21.64 -1.97 6.21
CA SER A 100 22.10 -0.58 6.33
C SER A 100 21.71 0.03 7.68
N GLN A 101 20.57 -0.38 8.25
CA GLN A 101 19.99 0.19 9.47
C GLN A 101 19.77 1.71 9.39
N VAL A 102 19.62 2.28 8.18
CA VAL A 102 19.47 3.72 7.96
C VAL A 102 18.15 4.02 7.27
N ALA A 103 17.42 5.02 7.77
CA ALA A 103 16.25 5.60 7.13
C ALA A 103 16.56 7.02 6.65
N ARG A 104 16.12 7.33 5.43
CA ARG A 104 16.08 8.71 4.90
C ARG A 104 14.70 9.28 5.18
N VAL A 105 14.66 10.38 5.93
CA VAL A 105 13.43 11.01 6.39
C VAL A 105 13.46 12.51 6.15
N ASN A 106 12.30 13.09 5.86
CA ASN A 106 12.09 14.53 5.97
C ASN A 106 11.42 14.80 7.32
N LYS A 107 12.13 15.48 8.22
CA LYS A 107 11.57 15.94 9.49
C LYS A 107 10.79 17.22 9.25
N ILE A 108 9.56 17.25 9.75
CA ILE A 108 8.63 18.35 9.59
C ILE A 108 8.12 18.73 10.97
N GLN A 109 8.17 20.03 11.24
CA GLN A 109 7.47 20.63 12.36
C GLN A 109 6.29 21.43 11.80
N ALA A 110 5.11 20.85 11.87
CA ALA A 110 3.88 21.42 11.37
C ALA A 110 3.28 22.39 12.40
N LYS A 111 2.89 23.55 11.91
CA LYS A 111 2.12 24.55 12.65
C LYS A 111 0.62 24.31 12.49
N ARG A 112 0.18 23.96 11.27
CA ARG A 112 -1.22 23.65 10.93
C ARG A 112 -1.27 22.59 9.85
N VAL A 113 -2.31 21.77 9.89
CA VAL A 113 -2.58 20.75 8.85
C VAL A 113 -4.03 20.86 8.41
N VAL A 114 -4.23 20.89 7.10
CA VAL A 114 -5.53 20.74 6.44
C VAL A 114 -5.60 19.33 5.87
N THR A 115 -6.67 18.61 6.19
CA THR A 115 -6.98 17.32 5.59
C THR A 115 -8.06 17.54 4.54
N PHE A 116 -7.77 17.21 3.29
CA PHE A 116 -8.74 17.13 2.23
C PHE A 116 -9.25 15.68 2.16
N GLU A 117 -10.52 15.49 2.50
CA GLU A 117 -11.13 14.17 2.48
C GLU A 117 -11.16 13.59 1.06
N GLU A 118 -11.13 12.26 1.01
CA GLU A 118 -11.34 11.50 -0.21
C GLU A 118 -12.73 11.80 -0.80
N TYR A 119 -12.79 11.84 -2.12
CA TYR A 119 -14.04 11.86 -2.87
C TYR A 119 -13.83 11.07 -4.15
N GLU A 120 -14.75 10.14 -4.39
CA GLU A 120 -14.57 9.04 -5.34
C GLU A 120 -13.46 8.09 -4.88
N ASP A 121 -12.50 7.76 -5.75
CA ASP A 121 -11.40 6.82 -5.47
C ASP A 121 -10.04 7.54 -5.37
N GLU A 122 -10.06 8.80 -4.91
CA GLU A 122 -8.84 9.59 -4.72
C GLU A 122 -8.37 9.55 -3.28
N GLY A 123 -7.12 9.13 -3.05
CA GLY A 123 -6.50 9.13 -1.73
C GLY A 123 -6.60 10.47 -0.98
N VAL A 124 -6.38 10.41 0.32
CA VAL A 124 -6.44 11.58 1.20
C VAL A 124 -5.27 12.51 0.88
N LEU A 125 -5.55 13.80 0.76
CA LEU A 125 -4.52 14.82 0.53
C LEU A 125 -4.38 15.68 1.79
N TYR A 126 -3.15 15.94 2.19
CA TYR A 126 -2.84 16.84 3.29
C TYR A 126 -2.12 18.07 2.78
N LEU A 127 -2.49 19.24 3.27
CA LEU A 127 -1.72 20.47 3.13
C LEU A 127 -1.17 20.83 4.49
N ILE A 128 0.15 20.88 4.56
CA ILE A 128 0.90 21.10 5.80
C ILE A 128 1.54 22.47 5.73
N GLU A 129 1.29 23.31 6.73
CA GLU A 129 2.04 24.54 6.96
C GLU A 129 3.10 24.26 8.04
N ASP A 130 4.37 24.49 7.73
CA ASP A 130 5.45 24.39 8.70
C ASP A 130 5.55 25.64 9.60
N ILE A 131 6.40 25.56 10.63
CA ILE A 131 6.64 26.70 11.53
C ILE A 131 7.25 27.93 10.85
N GLU A 132 7.85 27.78 9.66
CA GLU A 132 8.39 28.87 8.86
C GLU A 132 7.31 29.50 7.96
N GLY A 133 6.09 28.97 7.99
CA GLY A 133 4.95 29.42 7.18
C GLY A 133 4.95 28.88 5.74
N LYS A 134 5.83 27.93 5.41
CA LYS A 134 5.85 27.28 4.10
C LYS A 134 4.78 26.21 4.06
N CYS A 135 4.07 26.15 2.94
CA CYS A 135 3.01 25.18 2.72
C CYS A 135 3.45 24.14 1.68
N PHE A 136 3.10 22.88 1.89
CA PHE A 136 3.34 21.81 0.91
C PHE A 136 2.31 20.70 1.03
N TYR A 137 2.15 19.95 -0.05
CA TYR A 137 1.20 18.86 -0.16
C TYR A 137 1.81 17.50 0.18
N LEU A 138 1.03 16.62 0.81
CA LEU A 138 1.41 15.25 1.14
C LEU A 138 0.23 14.33 0.79
N TRP A 139 0.46 13.35 -0.09
CA TRP A 139 -0.57 12.40 -0.50
C TRP A 139 -0.56 11.13 0.35
N ASP A 140 -1.74 10.57 0.55
CA ASP A 140 -1.94 9.23 1.06
C ASP A 140 -2.73 8.36 0.07
N GLU A 141 -2.08 8.03 -1.05
CA GLU A 141 -2.71 7.28 -2.15
C GLU A 141 -3.01 5.81 -1.82
N GLN A 142 -2.48 5.29 -0.71
CA GLN A 142 -2.53 3.86 -0.38
C GLN A 142 -2.85 3.59 1.10
N TYR A 143 -3.40 4.58 1.81
CA TYR A 143 -3.68 4.49 3.25
C TYR A 143 -2.45 4.07 4.08
N LEU A 144 -1.27 4.55 3.66
CA LEU A 144 0.01 4.32 4.33
C LEU A 144 0.23 5.35 5.45
N ILE A 145 -0.63 6.35 5.58
CA ILE A 145 -0.67 7.21 6.75
C ILE A 145 -1.67 6.59 7.74
N PRO A 146 -1.19 5.94 8.82
CA PRO A 146 -2.05 5.18 9.71
C PRO A 146 -3.12 6.07 10.36
N GLU A 147 -4.40 5.70 10.21
CA GLU A 147 -5.53 6.38 10.86
C GLU A 147 -5.41 6.39 12.39
N GLU A 148 -4.91 5.28 12.94
CA GLU A 148 -4.63 5.11 14.37
C GLU A 148 -3.33 5.83 14.81
N GLY A 149 -2.47 6.21 13.87
CA GLY A 149 -1.08 6.63 14.10
C GLY A 149 -0.88 8.09 14.52
N SER A 150 -1.88 8.69 15.19
CA SER A 150 -1.83 10.06 15.70
C SER A 150 -1.60 11.16 14.65
N PHE A 151 -1.63 10.84 13.35
CA PHE A 151 -1.54 11.86 12.30
C PHE A 151 -2.91 12.56 12.11
N PRO A 152 -2.93 13.88 11.86
CA PRO A 152 -1.78 14.80 11.88
C PRO A 152 -1.27 15.09 13.29
N CYS A 153 0.02 15.39 13.39
CA CYS A 153 0.74 15.71 14.63
C CYS A 153 1.72 16.87 14.38
N GLU A 154 2.11 17.60 15.43
CA GLU A 154 3.00 18.77 15.33
C GLU A 154 4.40 18.43 14.80
N THR A 155 4.96 17.29 15.16
CA THR A 155 6.28 16.86 14.70
C THR A 155 6.19 15.45 14.14
N PHE A 156 6.63 15.28 12.90
CA PHE A 156 6.66 13.98 12.24
C PHE A 156 7.81 13.84 11.26
N GLU A 157 8.09 12.59 10.92
CA GLU A 157 9.02 12.19 9.87
C GLU A 157 8.24 11.57 8.71
N VAL A 158 8.54 12.00 7.49
CA VAL A 158 8.07 11.32 6.28
C VAL A 158 9.21 10.55 5.67
N TYR A 159 9.04 9.24 5.51
CA TYR A 159 10.03 8.40 4.86
C TYR A 159 10.16 8.79 3.39
N GLN A 160 11.40 8.76 2.88
CA GLN A 160 11.70 9.08 1.47
C GLN A 160 11.99 7.84 0.63
N ASP A 161 12.08 6.68 1.28
CA ASP A 161 12.45 5.44 0.63
C ASP A 161 11.23 4.55 0.50
N ASP A 162 10.74 4.37 -0.73
CA ASP A 162 9.59 3.51 -1.04
C ASP A 162 9.79 2.11 -0.46
N VAL A 163 11.00 1.57 -0.52
CA VAL A 163 11.33 0.23 -0.02
C VAL A 163 10.99 0.15 1.47
N LEU A 164 11.38 1.18 2.23
CA LEU A 164 11.13 1.28 3.66
C LEU A 164 9.63 1.47 3.94
N ILE A 165 8.98 2.38 3.20
CA ILE A 165 7.54 2.67 3.31
C ILE A 165 6.72 1.39 3.13
N TYR A 166 6.96 0.65 2.04
CA TYR A 166 6.23 -0.58 1.73
C TYR A 166 6.56 -1.71 2.71
N SER A 167 7.79 -1.80 3.21
CA SER A 167 8.17 -2.84 4.17
C SER A 167 7.52 -2.65 5.54
N MET A 168 7.25 -1.41 5.95
CA MET A 168 6.65 -1.08 7.24
C MET A 168 5.15 -0.77 7.14
N GLU A 169 4.61 -0.74 5.91
CA GLU A 169 3.24 -0.30 5.60
C GLU A 169 2.92 1.06 6.22
N THR A 170 3.92 1.96 6.26
CA THR A 170 3.74 3.30 6.82
C THR A 170 4.64 4.33 6.15
N LYS A 171 4.05 5.47 5.81
CA LYS A 171 4.72 6.59 5.15
C LYS A 171 5.18 7.67 6.13
N VAL A 172 4.46 7.82 7.24
CA VAL A 172 4.68 8.88 8.21
C VAL A 172 4.83 8.30 9.60
N ARG A 173 5.81 8.82 10.34
CA ARG A 173 6.00 8.54 11.75
C ARG A 173 5.76 9.80 12.57
N CYS A 174 4.70 9.81 13.36
CA CYS A 174 4.43 10.86 14.34
C CYS A 174 5.37 10.77 15.55
N GLN A 175 5.88 11.92 15.99
CA GLN A 175 6.77 12.04 17.16
C GLN A 175 6.13 12.85 18.29
N SER A 176 5.03 13.53 18.03
CA SER A 176 4.29 14.34 19.00
C SER A 176 2.84 13.85 19.15
N GLU A 177 2.11 14.48 20.07
CA GLU A 177 0.67 14.26 20.20
C GLU A 177 -0.09 14.67 18.92
N LYS A 178 -1.27 14.05 18.77
CA LYS A 178 -2.20 14.33 17.67
C LYS A 178 -2.67 15.77 17.76
N MET A 179 -2.59 16.49 16.64
CA MET A 179 -3.09 17.85 16.51
C MET A 179 -4.45 17.87 15.81
N LYS A 180 -5.20 18.96 16.00
CA LYS A 180 -6.49 19.14 15.33
C LYS A 180 -6.27 19.56 13.87
N ALA A 181 -6.71 18.73 12.94
CA ALA A 181 -6.75 19.07 11.52
C ALA A 181 -7.93 19.99 11.20
N ILE A 182 -7.76 20.83 10.18
CA ILE A 182 -8.89 21.50 9.51
C ILE A 182 -9.35 20.56 8.39
N THR A 183 -10.58 20.08 8.46
CA THR A 183 -11.12 19.18 7.44
C THR A 183 -11.79 19.99 6.34
N VAL A 184 -11.43 19.69 5.08
CA VAL A 184 -12.08 20.17 3.87
C VAL A 184 -12.74 18.96 3.21
N SER A 185 -14.02 19.08 2.86
CA SER A 185 -14.74 17.97 2.25
C SER A 185 -14.16 17.63 0.88
N GLY A 186 -14.23 16.37 0.46
CA GLY A 186 -13.68 15.99 -0.83
C GLY A 186 -14.40 16.67 -2.03
N LYS A 187 -15.66 17.09 -1.88
CA LYS A 187 -16.35 17.92 -2.90
C LYS A 187 -15.70 19.30 -3.06
N GLU A 188 -15.33 19.93 -1.94
CA GLU A 188 -14.62 21.20 -1.93
C GLU A 188 -13.21 21.06 -2.52
N LYS A 189 -12.51 19.96 -2.19
CA LYS A 189 -11.23 19.56 -2.78
C LYS A 189 -11.33 19.53 -4.32
N TRP A 190 -12.28 18.76 -4.85
CA TRP A 190 -12.47 18.62 -6.29
C TRP A 190 -12.83 19.93 -6.99
N LYS A 191 -13.69 20.76 -6.39
CA LYS A 191 -14.04 22.05 -6.98
C LYS A 191 -12.83 23.00 -7.01
N TYR A 192 -11.96 22.94 -6.02
CA TYR A 192 -10.76 23.77 -5.95
C TYR A 192 -9.67 23.31 -6.92
N PHE A 193 -9.38 22.01 -6.99
CA PHE A 193 -8.33 21.45 -7.83
C PHE A 193 -8.77 21.13 -9.27
N GLY A 194 -10.06 20.99 -9.53
CA GLY A 194 -10.58 20.62 -10.86
C GLY A 194 -10.11 21.52 -11.99
N ASP A 195 -10.03 22.83 -11.76
CA ASP A 195 -9.53 23.80 -12.75
C ASP A 195 -8.01 23.99 -12.71
N ARG A 196 -7.34 23.56 -11.64
CA ARG A 196 -5.91 23.84 -11.35
C ARG A 196 -4.99 22.65 -11.59
N GLY A 197 -5.55 21.45 -11.63
CA GLY A 197 -4.80 20.21 -11.47
C GLY A 197 -4.49 19.91 -10.01
N PHE A 198 -4.26 18.64 -9.72
CA PHE A 198 -3.85 18.18 -8.41
C PHE A 198 -2.35 18.39 -8.20
N PRO A 199 -1.93 18.80 -7.00
CA PRO A 199 -0.53 19.01 -6.69
C PRO A 199 0.21 17.67 -6.56
N GLY A 200 1.51 17.68 -6.83
CA GLY A 200 2.39 16.54 -6.58
C GLY A 200 2.75 16.35 -5.10
N GLU A 201 3.34 15.21 -4.81
CA GLU A 201 3.94 14.89 -3.52
C GLU A 201 5.04 15.91 -3.16
N PHE A 202 4.93 16.54 -1.98
CA PHE A 202 5.78 17.64 -1.50
C PHE A 202 5.85 18.87 -2.41
N GLU A 203 4.87 19.06 -3.30
CA GLU A 203 4.82 20.28 -4.11
C GLU A 203 4.63 21.51 -3.19
N PRO A 204 5.50 22.53 -3.29
CA PRO A 204 5.38 23.73 -2.47
C PRO A 204 4.20 24.58 -2.95
N GLU A 205 3.40 25.04 -2.00
CA GLU A 205 2.28 25.91 -2.27
C GLU A 205 2.68 27.38 -1.99
N PRO A 206 2.67 28.26 -3.01
CA PRO A 206 3.09 29.65 -2.86
C PRO A 206 2.18 30.48 -1.95
N LYS A 207 0.92 30.10 -1.79
CA LYS A 207 -0.01 30.79 -0.90
C LYS A 207 0.09 30.26 0.53
N GLY A 208 -0.13 31.15 1.49
CA GLY A 208 -0.34 30.73 2.87
C GLY A 208 -1.64 29.94 3.02
N LEU A 209 -1.69 29.09 4.04
CA LEU A 209 -2.83 28.22 4.35
C LEU A 209 -4.16 28.99 4.45
N ASP A 210 -4.17 30.16 5.07
CA ASP A 210 -5.38 30.99 5.20
C ASP A 210 -5.90 31.47 3.83
N GLY A 211 -5.00 31.84 2.91
CA GLY A 211 -5.38 32.25 1.56
C GLY A 211 -6.01 31.12 0.76
N ILE A 212 -5.56 29.89 0.96
CA ILE A 212 -6.13 28.70 0.31
C ILE A 212 -7.52 28.40 0.87
N LEU A 213 -7.67 28.43 2.20
CA LEU A 213 -8.96 28.21 2.84
C LEU A 213 -10.00 29.27 2.44
N ASP A 214 -9.58 30.52 2.31
CA ASP A 214 -10.46 31.60 1.86
C ASP A 214 -10.87 31.44 0.39
N GLU A 215 -9.98 30.94 -0.47
CA GLU A 215 -10.32 30.61 -1.85
C GLU A 215 -11.32 29.45 -1.94
N ILE A 216 -11.10 28.37 -1.18
CA ILE A 216 -12.03 27.23 -1.13
C ILE A 216 -13.41 27.70 -0.69
N ARG A 217 -13.49 28.55 0.35
CA ARG A 217 -14.76 29.14 0.82
C ARG A 217 -15.43 30.03 -0.21
N THR A 218 -14.66 30.85 -0.92
CA THR A 218 -15.20 31.75 -1.96
C THR A 218 -15.76 30.97 -3.14
N VAL A 219 -15.09 29.88 -3.51
CA VAL A 219 -15.53 28.98 -4.57
C VAL A 219 -16.87 28.33 -4.21
N LEU A 220 -17.20 28.09 -2.94
CA LEU A 220 -18.49 27.51 -2.54
C LEU A 220 -19.69 28.45 -2.68
N VAL A 221 -19.48 29.76 -2.62
CA VAL A 221 -20.57 30.77 -2.71
C VAL A 221 -21.02 31.00 -4.15
N LYS A 222 -20.21 30.60 -5.14
CA LYS A 222 -20.53 30.66 -6.57
C LYS A 222 -21.10 29.35 -7.09
#